data_AF-A0A382BFR6-F1
#
_entry.id   AF-A0A382BFR6-F1
#
_cell.length_a   1.000
_cell.length_b   1.000
_cell.length_c   1.000
_cell.angle_alpha   90.00
_cell.angle_beta   90.00
_cell.angle_gamma   90.00
#
_symmetry.space_group_name_H-M   'P 1'
#
loop_
_entity.id
_entity.type
_entity.pdbx_description
1 polymer ?
#
loop_
_entity_poly.entity_id
_entity_poly.type
_entity_poly.pdbx_seq_one_letter_code
_entity_poly.pdbx_strand_id
1 'polypeptide(L)'
;WSQLTVTALLMFHMFTIIPNGIDTMSYLYAVMLLLTVFSYTSTLDQRSNGLVAESLKMILGFSILYFQDFGWFGLSDVYVYGLMFYFITSIFLTSYFQKENKIRTPNLKPA
;
A
#
# COMPACT_ATOMS: atom_id res chain seq x y z
N TRP A 1 -7.17 -8.80 6.21
CA TRP A 1 -7.50 -9.74 5.12
C TRP A 1 -7.54 -9.07 3.75
N SER A 2 -8.37 -8.05 3.50
CA SER A 2 -8.47 -7.41 2.17
C SER A 2 -7.12 -6.89 1.61
N GLN A 3 -6.32 -6.19 2.42
CA GLN A 3 -5.00 -5.67 2.01
C GLN A 3 -4.03 -6.78 1.56
N LEU A 4 -4.03 -7.92 2.26
CA LEU A 4 -3.18 -9.06 1.93
C LEU A 4 -3.59 -9.69 0.60
N THR A 5 -4.89 -9.87 0.36
CA THR A 5 -5.40 -10.41 -0.91
C THR A 5 -5.02 -9.52 -2.09
N VAL A 6 -5.15 -8.20 -1.97
CA VAL A 6 -4.76 -7.25 -3.03
C VAL A 6 -3.24 -7.30 -3.27
N THR A 7 -2.44 -7.38 -2.21
CA THR A 7 -0.98 -7.49 -2.32
C THR A 7 -0.56 -8.78 -3.02
N ALA A 8 -1.22 -9.90 -2.72
CA ALA A 8 -0.97 -11.17 -3.38
C ALA A 8 -1.31 -11.10 -4.89
N LEU A 9 -2.45 -10.50 -5.25
CA LEU A 9 -2.81 -10.29 -6.66
C LEU A 9 -1.78 -9.43 -7.41
N LEU A 10 -1.34 -8.32 -6.80
CA LEU A 10 -0.30 -7.47 -7.36
C LEU A 10 1.04 -8.21 -7.50
N MET A 11 1.40 -9.06 -6.52
CA MET A 11 2.60 -9.89 -6.59
C MET A 11 2.53 -10.90 -7.76
N PHE A 12 1.38 -11.56 -7.98
CA PHE A 12 1.20 -12.41 -9.15
C PHE A 12 1.28 -11.62 -10.47
N HIS A 13 0.73 -10.41 -10.50
CA HIS A 13 0.89 -9.51 -11.65
C HIS A 13 2.36 -9.13 -11.89
N MET A 14 3.16 -8.95 -10.83
CA MET A 14 4.60 -8.71 -11.01
C MET A 14 5.28 -9.86 -11.74
N PHE A 15 4.92 -11.12 -11.43
CA PHE A 15 5.48 -12.29 -12.10
C PHE A 15 5.18 -12.34 -13.60
N THR A 16 4.06 -11.76 -14.06
CA THR A 16 3.76 -11.71 -15.51
C THR A 16 4.57 -10.66 -16.25
N ILE A 17 5.12 -9.65 -15.54
CA ILE A 17 5.93 -8.58 -16.15
C ILE A 17 7.40 -8.97 -16.24
N ILE A 18 7.92 -9.76 -15.30
CA ILE A 18 9.35 -10.15 -15.23
C ILE A 18 9.92 -10.63 -16.59
N PRO A 19 9.21 -11.46 -17.39
CA PRO A 19 9.72 -11.92 -18.68
C PRO A 19 9.95 -10.80 -19.71
N ASN A 20 9.26 -9.66 -19.59
CA ASN A 20 9.35 -8.54 -20.52
C ASN A 20 10.55 -7.62 -20.25
N GLY A 21 11.36 -7.92 -19.22
CA GLY A 21 12.49 -7.10 -18.81
C GLY A 21 12.26 -6.44 -17.44
N ILE A 22 13.37 -6.12 -16.77
CA ILE A 22 13.35 -5.48 -15.45
C ILE A 22 13.92 -4.07 -15.59
N ASP A 23 13.06 -3.08 -15.43
CA ASP A 23 13.43 -1.67 -15.43
C ASP A 23 13.44 -1.10 -14.02
N THR A 24 13.94 0.12 -13.85
CA THR A 24 13.96 0.84 -12.57
C THR A 24 12.58 0.91 -11.92
N MET A 25 11.51 1.07 -12.73
CA MET A 25 10.13 1.09 -12.22
C MET A 25 9.70 -0.27 -11.66
N SER A 26 10.14 -1.38 -12.25
CA SER A 26 9.84 -2.73 -11.75
C SER A 26 10.45 -2.97 -10.36
N TYR A 27 11.63 -2.40 -10.07
CA TYR A 27 12.21 -2.42 -8.73
C TYR A 27 11.40 -1.58 -7.73
N LEU A 28 10.96 -0.38 -8.12
CA LEU A 28 10.10 0.45 -7.27
C LEU A 28 8.76 -0.24 -6.98
N TYR A 29 8.22 -0.99 -7.94
CA TYR A 29 7.04 -1.82 -7.73
C TYR A 29 7.29 -2.92 -6.69
N ALA A 30 8.43 -3.60 -6.73
CA ALA A 30 8.81 -4.57 -5.71
C ALA A 30 8.93 -3.94 -4.31
N VAL A 31 9.55 -2.75 -4.21
CA VAL A 31 9.63 -1.98 -2.96
C VAL A 31 8.23 -1.61 -2.46
N MET A 32 7.33 -1.22 -3.36
CA MET A 32 5.93 -0.93 -3.03
C MET A 32 5.20 -2.15 -2.46
N LEU A 33 5.41 -3.34 -3.03
CA LEU A 33 4.87 -4.59 -2.49
C LEU A 33 5.38 -4.88 -1.09
N LEU A 34 6.69 -4.77 -0.86
CA LEU A 34 7.30 -4.96 0.46
C LEU A 34 6.75 -3.96 1.49
N LEU A 35 6.63 -2.69 1.10
CA LEU A 35 6.06 -1.65 1.95
C LEU A 35 4.59 -1.91 2.28
N THR A 36 3.83 -2.51 1.37
CA THR A 36 2.44 -2.91 1.62
C THR A 36 2.34 -4.04 2.64
N VAL A 37 3.18 -5.06 2.51
CA VAL A 37 3.26 -6.15 3.50
C VAL A 37 3.67 -5.60 4.87
N PHE A 38 4.68 -4.72 4.90
CA PHE A 38 5.13 -4.07 6.13
C PHE A 38 4.04 -3.20 6.77
N SER A 39 3.30 -2.42 5.98
CA SER A 39 2.18 -1.62 6.48
C SER A 39 1.09 -2.51 7.08
N TYR A 40 0.77 -3.62 6.40
CA TYR A 40 -0.22 -4.59 6.87
C TYR A 40 0.19 -5.22 8.21
N THR A 41 1.43 -5.71 8.33
CA THR A 41 1.90 -6.33 9.59
C THR A 41 2.03 -5.29 10.70
N SER A 42 2.51 -4.07 10.41
CA SER A 42 2.59 -3.01 11.42
C SER A 42 1.22 -2.56 11.92
N THR A 43 0.19 -2.60 11.07
CA THR A 43 -1.19 -2.27 11.45
C THR A 43 -1.78 -3.37 12.35
N LEU A 44 -1.49 -4.64 12.04
CA LEU A 44 -1.87 -5.79 12.88
C LEU A 44 -1.18 -5.74 14.26
N ASP A 45 0.09 -5.37 14.30
CA ASP A 45 0.87 -5.24 15.54
C ASP A 45 0.48 -4.02 16.39
N GLN A 46 -0.55 -3.25 15.97
CA GLN A 46 -1.04 -2.03 16.63
C GLN A 46 0.05 -0.99 16.93
N ARG A 47 1.19 -1.05 16.25
CA ARG A 47 2.23 -0.05 16.42
C ARG A 47 1.80 1.25 15.76
N SER A 48 2.12 2.37 16.40
CA SER A 48 1.93 3.73 15.87
C SER A 48 2.56 3.95 14.47
N ASN A 49 3.44 3.05 14.03
CA ASN A 49 4.12 3.10 12.74
C ASN A 49 3.23 2.66 11.56
N GLY A 50 2.06 2.06 11.81
CA GLY A 50 1.13 1.62 10.76
C GLY A 50 0.68 2.76 9.84
N LEU A 51 0.29 3.92 10.41
CA LEU A 51 -0.09 5.09 9.61
C LEU A 51 1.05 5.59 8.72
N VAL A 52 2.28 5.58 9.24
CA VAL A 52 3.45 6.11 8.55
C VAL A 52 3.77 5.23 7.36
N ALA A 53 3.79 3.90 7.56
CA ALA A 53 3.99 2.94 6.48
C ALA A 53 2.91 3.04 5.40
N GLU A 54 1.65 3.21 5.80
CA GLU A 54 0.52 3.35 4.88
C GLU A 54 0.59 4.64 4.05
N SER A 55 1.04 5.74 4.67
CA SER A 55 1.26 7.03 4.00
C SER A 55 2.40 6.94 3.00
N LEU A 56 3.51 6.30 3.37
CA LEU A 56 4.65 6.06 2.47
C LEU A 56 4.24 5.18 1.28
N LYS A 57 3.44 4.14 1.52
CA LYS A 57 2.89 3.28 0.46
C LYS A 57 2.09 4.09 -0.55
N MET A 58 1.22 4.97 -0.05
CA MET A 58 0.42 5.84 -0.90
C MET A 58 1.31 6.75 -1.76
N ILE A 59 2.24 7.48 -1.14
CA ILE A 59 3.16 8.39 -1.86
C ILE A 59 3.91 7.62 -2.95
N LEU A 60 4.44 6.44 -2.63
CA LEU A 60 5.18 5.62 -3.57
C LEU A 60 4.29 5.13 -4.72
N GLY A 61 3.07 4.63 -4.43
CA GLY A 61 2.13 4.16 -5.45
C GLY A 61 1.68 5.26 -6.41
N PHE A 62 1.35 6.45 -5.90
CA PHE A 62 1.00 7.60 -6.73
C PHE A 62 2.20 8.11 -7.55
N SER A 63 3.41 8.07 -6.98
CA SER A 63 4.62 8.47 -7.71
C SER A 63 4.88 7.54 -8.90
N ILE A 64 4.76 6.22 -8.71
CA ILE A 64 4.93 5.24 -9.79
C ILE A 64 3.92 5.47 -10.91
N LEU A 65 2.66 5.76 -10.56
CA LEU A 65 1.62 6.07 -11.55
C LEU A 65 1.90 7.35 -12.31
N TYR A 66 2.36 8.40 -11.62
CA TYR A 66 2.71 9.66 -12.26
C TYR A 66 3.86 9.51 -13.28
N PHE A 67 4.89 8.72 -12.95
CA PHE A 67 6.03 8.47 -13.85
C PHE A 67 5.72 7.50 -14.99
N GLN A 68 4.60 6.79 -14.95
CA GLN A 68 4.15 5.87 -16.01
C GLN A 68 2.92 6.41 -16.75
N ASP A 69 2.71 7.73 -16.77
CA ASP A 69 1.59 8.38 -17.46
C ASP A 69 0.21 7.81 -17.07
N PHE A 70 0.01 7.52 -15.78
CA PHE A 70 -1.18 6.87 -15.22
C PHE A 70 -1.41 5.43 -15.71
N GLY A 71 -0.38 4.77 -16.25
CA GLY A 71 -0.35 3.34 -16.53
C GLY A 71 0.22 2.51 -15.38
N TRP A 72 -0.07 1.21 -15.39
CA TRP A 72 0.51 0.28 -14.41
C TRP A 72 1.01 -0.99 -15.08
N PHE A 73 2.26 -0.97 -15.57
CA PHE A 73 2.99 -2.14 -16.08
C PHE A 73 2.16 -3.09 -16.99
N GLY A 74 1.38 -2.52 -17.91
CA GLY A 74 0.55 -3.28 -18.87
C GLY A 74 -0.88 -3.60 -18.43
N LEU A 75 -1.33 -3.14 -17.26
CA LEU A 75 -2.74 -3.19 -16.87
C LEU A 75 -3.59 -2.24 -17.70
N SER A 76 -4.80 -2.67 -18.03
CA SER A 76 -5.83 -1.81 -18.63
C SER A 76 -6.26 -0.71 -17.65
N ASP A 77 -6.59 0.47 -18.18
CA ASP A 77 -6.97 1.67 -17.44
C ASP A 77 -8.03 1.43 -16.36
N VAL A 78 -9.02 0.56 -16.64
CA VAL A 78 -10.08 0.22 -15.67
C VAL A 78 -9.50 -0.33 -14.37
N TYR A 79 -8.49 -1.21 -14.47
CA TYR A 79 -7.82 -1.77 -13.29
C TYR A 79 -6.93 -0.75 -12.60
N VAL A 80 -6.32 0.18 -13.34
CA VAL A 80 -5.51 1.25 -12.77
C VAL A 80 -6.37 2.21 -11.94
N TYR A 81 -7.55 2.58 -12.43
CA TYR A 81 -8.51 3.37 -11.65
C TYR A 81 -8.98 2.61 -10.39
N GLY A 82 -9.19 1.30 -10.50
CA GLY A 82 -9.47 0.44 -9.36
C GLY A 82 -8.36 0.43 -8.31
N LEU A 83 -7.09 0.37 -8.74
CA LEU A 83 -5.92 0.42 -7.86
C LEU A 83 -5.80 1.77 -7.14
N MET A 84 -6.06 2.87 -7.85
CA MET A 84 -6.10 4.21 -7.30
C MET A 84 -7.17 4.36 -6.22
N PHE A 85 -8.39 3.90 -6.54
CA PHE A 85 -9.48 3.86 -5.58
C PHE A 85 -9.11 3.03 -4.34
N TYR A 86 -8.47 1.87 -4.54
CA TYR A 86 -7.97 1.04 -3.45
C TYR A 86 -6.97 1.79 -2.55
N PHE A 87 -5.96 2.48 -3.09
CA PHE A 87 -5.02 3.23 -2.25
C PHE A 87 -5.72 4.29 -1.39
N ILE A 88 -6.67 5.02 -1.97
CA ILE A 88 -7.46 6.04 -1.26
C ILE A 88 -8.28 5.39 -0.14
N THR A 89 -9.07 4.36 -0.43
CA THR A 89 -9.88 3.68 0.60
C THR A 89 -9.02 3.07 1.72
N SER A 90 -7.84 2.56 1.39
CA SER A 90 -6.93 1.90 2.34
C SER A 90 -6.40 2.86 3.40
N ILE A 91 -6.03 4.10 3.04
CA ILE A 91 -5.55 5.09 4.03
C ILE A 91 -6.67 5.61 4.92
N PHE A 92 -7.87 5.82 4.37
CA PHE A 92 -9.04 6.26 5.13
C PHE A 92 -9.41 5.23 6.19
N LEU A 93 -9.43 3.95 5.81
CA LEU A 93 -9.75 2.86 6.71
C LEU A 93 -8.69 2.72 7.82
N THR A 94 -7.41 2.79 7.46
CA THR A 94 -6.30 2.74 8.44
C THR A 94 -6.36 3.91 9.42
N SER A 95 -6.65 5.12 8.94
CA SER A 95 -6.80 6.31 9.77
C SER A 95 -7.98 6.21 10.74
N TYR A 96 -9.11 5.66 10.28
CA TYR A 96 -10.29 5.43 11.11
C TYR A 96 -9.99 4.48 12.27
N PHE A 97 -9.41 3.31 11.98
CA PHE A 97 -9.07 2.31 13.01
C PHE A 97 -8.04 2.81 14.02
N GLN A 98 -7.04 3.56 13.57
CA GLN A 98 -6.03 4.12 14.47
C GLN A 98 -6.62 5.21 15.38
N LYS A 99 -7.54 6.04 14.86
CA LYS A 99 -8.24 7.04 15.67
C LYS A 99 -9.10 6.38 16.75
N GLU A 100 -9.82 5.30 16.41
CA GLU A 100 -10.60 4.53 17.38
C GLU A 100 -9.71 3.92 18.48
N ASN A 101 -8.58 3.32 18.12
CA ASN A 101 -7.65 2.74 19.09
C ASN A 101 -7.03 3.79 20.04
N LYS A 102 -6.69 4.98 19.54
CA LYS A 102 -6.16 6.08 20.35
C LYS A 102 -7.20 6.62 21.33
N ILE A 103 -8.49 6.60 20.97
CA ILE A 103 -9.60 6.97 21.88
C ILE A 103 -9.77 5.92 22.98
N ARG A 104 -9.57 4.63 22.68
CA ARG A 104 -9.71 3.52 23.64
C ARG A 104 -8.55 3.41 24.64
N THR A 105 -7.39 4.01 24.36
CA THR A 105 -6.24 4.09 25.30
C THR A 105 -5.95 5.54 25.70
N PRO A 106 -6.80 6.18 26.52
CA PRO A 106 -6.56 7.54 26.96
C PRO A 106 -5.53 7.51 28.09
N ASN A 107 -4.27 7.88 27.82
CA ASN A 107 -3.26 8.22 28.84
C ASN A 107 -3.04 7.18 29.96
N LEU A 108 -2.14 6.22 29.76
CA LEU A 108 -1.24 5.82 30.84
C LEU A 108 0.00 6.71 30.75
N LYS A 109 -0.06 7.90 31.37
CA LYS A 109 1.17 8.60 31.73
C LYS A 109 1.88 7.73 32.78
N PRO A 110 3.12 7.27 32.57
CA PRO A 110 3.90 6.75 33.69
C PRO A 110 4.10 7.91 34.68
N ALA A 111 3.66 7.66 35.92
CA ALA A 111 3.89 8.53 37.08
C ALA A 111 5.36 8.52 37.49
#